data_AF-A0A6I4IYF4-F1
#
_entry.id   AF-A0A6I4IYF4-F1
#
_cell.length_a   1.000
_cell.length_b   1.000
_cell.length_c   1.000
_cell.angle_alpha   90.00
_cell.angle_beta   90.00
_cell.angle_gamma   90.00
#
_symmetry.space_group_name_H-M   'P 1'
#
loop_
_entity.id
_entity.type
_entity.pdbx_description
1 polymer ?
#
loop_
_entity_poly.entity_id
_entity_poly.type
_entity_poly.pdbx_seq_one_letter_code
_entity_poly.pdbx_strand_id
1 'polypeptide(L)'
;MLIVDGLTGQTVFGNTNNTNTSVSFLASGAGETLAGFANGQARVEAVGSPLDSLRFFLTNGERFGEVEFDLHKAAGDTGTVAVTFFGSFGTETRTFDLGNGNNWFAARTDGGDLITAVAFDTSGSGVDDIRQVRLGAIEAAAPPPAVPEPAS
;
A
#
# COMPACT_ATOMS: atom_id res chain seq x y z
N MET A 1 8.44 -3.19 -9.65
CA MET A 1 7.76 -1.93 -10.06
C MET A 1 6.32 -2.28 -10.37
N LEU A 2 5.35 -1.65 -9.71
CA LEU A 2 3.93 -1.84 -10.03
C LEU A 2 3.56 -1.22 -11.39
N ILE A 3 2.55 -1.76 -12.08
CA ILE A 3 1.83 -1.16 -13.22
C ILE A 3 0.40 -0.89 -12.76
N VAL A 4 -0.16 0.30 -13.02
CA VAL A 4 -1.52 0.70 -12.59
C VAL A 4 -2.41 0.94 -13.81
N ASP A 5 -3.45 0.13 -14.00
CA ASP A 5 -4.47 0.40 -15.02
C ASP A 5 -5.45 1.42 -14.45
N GLY A 6 -5.44 2.64 -14.99
CA GLY A 6 -6.14 3.78 -14.40
C GLY A 6 -7.65 3.53 -14.22
N LEU A 7 -8.07 3.45 -12.96
CA LEU A 7 -9.47 3.40 -12.52
C LEU A 7 -9.74 4.59 -11.61
N THR A 8 -10.97 5.10 -11.61
CA THR A 8 -11.46 6.11 -10.68
C THR A 8 -12.41 5.46 -9.69
N GLY A 9 -12.17 5.64 -8.38
CA GLY A 9 -13.05 5.13 -7.32
C GLY A 9 -12.35 5.06 -5.98
N GLN A 10 -13.01 4.52 -4.95
CA GLN A 10 -12.33 4.32 -3.65
C GLN A 10 -11.24 3.24 -3.71
N THR A 11 -11.21 2.42 -4.76
CA THR A 11 -10.19 1.40 -4.97
C THR A 11 -9.59 1.50 -6.36
N VAL A 12 -8.26 1.51 -6.42
CA VAL A 12 -7.45 1.41 -7.64
C VAL A 12 -6.67 0.10 -7.60
N PHE A 13 -6.47 -0.52 -8.76
CA PHE A 13 -5.71 -1.77 -8.88
C PHE A 13 -4.43 -1.55 -9.67
N GLY A 14 -3.42 -2.36 -9.34
CA GLY A 14 -2.23 -2.50 -10.16
C GLY A 14 -1.66 -3.90 -10.07
N ASN A 15 -0.62 -4.18 -10.85
CA ASN A 15 0.06 -5.47 -10.88
C ASN A 15 1.57 -5.31 -10.66
N THR A 16 2.19 -6.21 -9.92
CA THR A 16 3.65 -6.26 -9.83
C THR A 16 4.25 -6.63 -11.20
N ASN A 17 5.31 -5.95 -11.63
CA ASN A 17 5.93 -6.20 -12.94
C ASN A 17 6.46 -7.63 -13.15
N ASN A 18 7.01 -8.25 -12.11
CA ASN A 18 7.74 -9.52 -12.27
C ASN A 18 6.83 -10.76 -12.11
N THR A 19 5.84 -10.68 -11.22
CA THR A 19 4.96 -11.81 -10.89
C THR A 19 3.53 -11.61 -11.38
N ASN A 20 3.21 -10.42 -11.91
CA ASN A 20 1.85 -10.02 -12.31
C ASN A 20 0.81 -10.16 -11.17
N THR A 21 1.27 -10.11 -9.92
CA THR A 21 0.40 -10.25 -8.74
C THR A 21 -0.38 -8.95 -8.55
N SER A 22 -1.70 -9.08 -8.38
CA SER A 22 -2.60 -7.93 -8.22
C SER A 22 -2.41 -7.27 -6.85
N VAL A 23 -2.38 -5.94 -6.84
CA VAL A 23 -2.28 -5.07 -5.68
C VAL A 23 -3.47 -4.13 -5.67
N SER A 24 -4.16 -4.08 -4.55
CA SER A 24 -5.28 -3.17 -4.31
C SER A 24 -4.80 -1.95 -3.54
N PHE A 25 -5.24 -0.77 -3.98
CA PHE A 25 -5.05 0.53 -3.33
C PHE A 25 -6.41 1.03 -2.90
N LEU A 26 -6.64 1.20 -1.61
CA LEU A 26 -7.91 1.59 -1.03
C LEU A 26 -7.74 2.93 -0.33
N ALA A 27 -8.57 3.91 -0.69
CA ALA A 27 -8.68 5.15 0.06
C ALA A 27 -9.15 4.85 1.48
N SER A 28 -8.46 5.41 2.47
CA SER A 28 -8.86 5.29 3.87
C SER A 28 -9.75 6.46 4.31
N GLY A 29 -9.71 7.59 3.60
CA GLY A 29 -10.56 8.76 3.79
C GLY A 29 -11.97 8.57 3.23
N ALA A 30 -12.99 9.03 3.96
CA ALA A 30 -14.38 8.95 3.51
C ALA A 30 -14.63 9.86 2.29
N GLY A 31 -15.11 9.28 1.19
CA GLY A 31 -15.45 10.03 -0.03
C GLY A 31 -14.25 10.40 -0.90
N GLU A 32 -13.05 9.94 -0.55
CA GLU A 32 -11.86 10.15 -1.35
C GLU A 32 -11.88 9.22 -2.57
N THR A 33 -11.81 9.81 -3.76
CA THR A 33 -11.73 9.07 -5.02
C THR A 33 -10.27 9.02 -5.43
N LEU A 34 -9.76 7.82 -5.67
CA LEU A 34 -8.41 7.61 -6.16
C LEU A 34 -8.39 7.55 -7.69
N ALA A 35 -7.27 7.98 -8.27
CA ALA A 35 -6.92 7.80 -9.67
C ALA A 35 -5.54 7.15 -9.79
N GLY A 36 -5.45 6.18 -10.70
CA GLY A 36 -4.24 5.45 -11.00
C GLY A 36 -3.59 5.84 -12.33
N PHE A 37 -2.26 5.90 -12.38
CA PHE A 37 -1.52 6.22 -13.61
C PHE A 37 -0.32 5.29 -13.80
N ALA A 38 -0.12 4.77 -15.01
CA ALA A 38 1.01 3.91 -15.38
C ALA A 38 1.98 4.49 -16.43
N ASN A 39 1.81 5.74 -16.85
CA ASN A 39 2.69 6.35 -17.86
C ASN A 39 4.05 6.75 -17.25
N GLY A 40 5.03 5.85 -17.31
CA GLY A 40 6.39 6.05 -16.79
C GLY A 40 6.58 5.43 -15.41
N GLN A 41 6.23 6.18 -14.35
CA GLN A 41 6.22 5.65 -12.98
C GLN A 41 4.78 5.42 -12.55
N ALA A 42 4.48 4.19 -12.09
CA ALA A 42 3.19 3.90 -11.50
C ALA A 42 2.97 4.74 -10.24
N ARG A 43 1.82 5.43 -10.21
CA ARG A 43 1.39 6.26 -9.08
C ARG A 43 -0.11 6.17 -8.86
N VAL A 44 -0.51 6.46 -7.64
CA VAL A 44 -1.91 6.62 -7.20
C VAL A 44 -2.03 7.95 -6.48
N GLU A 45 -3.01 8.75 -6.87
CA GLU A 45 -3.31 10.08 -6.30
C GLU A 45 -4.78 10.19 -5.93
N ALA A 46 -5.12 11.13 -5.06
CA ALA A 46 -6.49 11.51 -4.79
C ALA A 46 -7.00 12.49 -5.87
N VAL A 47 -8.29 12.39 -6.22
CA VAL A 47 -8.93 13.25 -7.21
C VAL A 47 -9.46 14.51 -6.53
N GLY A 48 -8.86 15.65 -6.85
CA GLY A 48 -9.35 16.97 -6.40
C GLY A 48 -8.86 17.40 -5.02
N SER A 49 -8.01 16.60 -4.37
CA SER A 49 -7.30 16.93 -3.12
C SER A 49 -5.93 16.24 -3.12
N PRO A 50 -5.01 16.61 -2.22
CA PRO A 50 -3.88 15.74 -1.93
C PRO A 50 -4.35 14.45 -1.25
N LEU A 51 -3.53 13.42 -1.35
CA LEU A 51 -3.74 12.08 -0.80
C LEU A 51 -3.33 12.06 0.67
N ASP A 52 -4.30 11.93 1.57
CA ASP A 52 -4.06 11.98 3.02
C ASP A 52 -3.84 10.59 3.63
N SER A 53 -4.67 9.62 3.24
CA SER A 53 -4.59 8.27 3.79
C SER A 53 -4.96 7.18 2.79
N LEU A 54 -4.16 6.13 2.77
CA LEU A 54 -4.33 5.02 1.83
C LEU A 54 -3.85 3.72 2.46
N ARG A 55 -4.52 2.62 2.12
CA ARG A 55 -4.11 1.25 2.44
C ARG A 55 -3.85 0.48 1.15
N PHE A 56 -2.75 -0.26 1.08
CA PHE A 56 -2.49 -1.18 -0.03
C PHE A 56 -2.12 -2.60 0.44
N PHE A 57 -2.51 -3.58 -0.36
CA PHE A 57 -2.37 -5.01 -0.07
C PHE A 57 -2.49 -5.86 -1.33
N LEU A 58 -2.05 -7.12 -1.30
CA LEU A 58 -2.21 -8.07 -2.41
C LEU A 58 -3.66 -8.59 -2.47
N THR A 59 -4.23 -8.65 -3.67
CA THR A 59 -5.68 -8.86 -3.85
C THR A 59 -6.17 -10.27 -3.48
N ASN A 60 -5.36 -11.33 -3.59
CA ASN A 60 -5.80 -12.71 -3.31
C ASN A 60 -5.34 -13.23 -1.94
N GLY A 61 -5.02 -12.33 -1.01
CA GLY A 61 -4.57 -12.70 0.33
C GLY A 61 -3.14 -13.25 0.38
N GLU A 62 -2.39 -13.14 -0.72
CA GLU A 62 -0.94 -13.29 -0.69
C GLU A 62 -0.31 -12.28 0.29
N ARG A 63 0.90 -12.57 0.73
CA ARG A 63 1.65 -11.75 1.68
C ARG A 63 3.02 -11.44 1.11
N PHE A 64 3.70 -10.44 1.66
CA PHE A 64 5.00 -10.02 1.18
C PHE A 64 5.96 -9.78 2.34
N GLY A 65 7.22 -10.17 2.17
CA GLY A 65 8.26 -9.93 3.18
C GLY A 65 8.98 -8.60 3.01
N GLU A 66 8.87 -7.96 1.84
CA GLU A 66 9.56 -6.71 1.54
C GLU A 66 8.62 -5.70 0.87
N VAL A 67 8.77 -4.43 1.23
CA VAL A 67 8.02 -3.32 0.63
C VAL A 67 8.90 -2.08 0.52
N GLU A 68 8.78 -1.38 -0.61
CA GLU A 68 9.39 -0.07 -0.87
C GLU A 68 8.36 0.82 -1.59
N PHE A 69 8.26 2.09 -1.19
CA PHE A 69 7.39 3.08 -1.83
C PHE A 69 7.88 4.51 -1.57
N ASP A 70 7.41 5.44 -2.40
CA ASP A 70 7.65 6.87 -2.28
C ASP A 70 6.33 7.59 -2.01
N LEU A 71 6.27 8.39 -0.95
CA LEU A 71 5.18 9.36 -0.74
C LEU A 71 5.67 10.72 -1.22
N HIS A 72 5.15 11.17 -2.35
CA HIS A 72 5.72 12.31 -3.02
C HIS A 72 5.08 13.62 -2.60
N LYS A 73 5.95 14.57 -2.23
CA LYS A 73 5.68 15.99 -2.07
C LYS A 73 4.53 16.22 -1.10
N ALA A 74 4.89 16.27 0.17
CA ALA A 74 3.97 16.67 1.22
C ALA A 74 3.45 18.10 0.99
N ALA A 75 2.17 18.29 1.31
CA ALA A 75 1.58 19.61 1.38
C ALA A 75 2.32 20.48 2.42
N GLY A 76 2.28 21.81 2.26
CA GLY A 76 3.10 22.71 3.06
C GLY A 76 2.84 22.69 4.57
N ASP A 77 1.70 22.17 5.01
CA ASP A 77 1.31 21.98 6.42
C ASP A 77 1.49 20.52 6.92
N THR A 78 1.96 19.63 6.05
CA THR A 78 2.10 18.19 6.33
C THR A 78 3.57 17.86 6.56
N GLY A 79 3.97 17.84 7.83
CA GLY A 79 5.36 17.63 8.25
C GLY A 79 5.73 16.18 8.57
N THR A 80 4.76 15.31 8.80
CA THR A 80 4.99 13.92 9.20
C THR A 80 3.96 12.98 8.58
N VAL A 81 4.24 11.68 8.63
CA VAL A 81 3.31 10.60 8.25
C VAL A 81 3.42 9.44 9.21
N ALA A 82 2.28 8.89 9.61
CA ALA A 82 2.20 7.60 10.28
C ALA A 82 2.09 6.49 9.22
N VAL A 83 3.04 5.55 9.21
CA VAL A 83 2.99 4.35 8.36
C VAL A 83 2.73 3.14 9.24
N THR A 84 1.69 2.38 8.91
CA THR A 84 1.25 1.19 9.64
C THR A 84 1.45 -0.06 8.81
N PHE A 85 2.15 -1.04 9.37
CA PHE A 85 2.36 -2.37 8.80
C PHE A 85 1.48 -3.37 9.52
N PHE A 86 0.77 -4.20 8.76
CA PHE A 86 -0.07 -5.29 9.27
C PHE A 86 0.55 -6.62 8.85
N GLY A 87 0.67 -7.59 9.74
CA GLY A 87 1.24 -8.90 9.39
C GLY A 87 1.03 -9.98 10.44
N SER A 88 1.73 -11.10 10.28
CA SER A 88 1.77 -12.20 11.26
C SER A 88 2.29 -11.74 12.63
N PHE A 89 3.13 -10.70 12.63
CA PHE A 89 3.68 -10.01 13.79
C PHE A 89 2.68 -9.04 14.47
N GLY A 90 1.44 -8.95 13.99
CA GLY A 90 0.44 -8.02 14.49
C GLY A 90 0.43 -6.71 13.71
N THR A 91 0.39 -5.58 14.43
CA THR A 91 0.33 -4.24 13.83
C THR A 91 1.43 -3.37 14.41
N GLU A 92 2.21 -2.74 13.54
CA GLU A 92 3.27 -1.83 13.91
C GLU A 92 3.08 -0.49 13.20
N THR A 93 3.07 0.61 13.95
CA THR A 93 2.98 1.97 13.40
C THR A 93 4.26 2.73 13.71
N ARG A 94 4.81 3.41 12.70
CA ARG A 94 5.97 4.30 12.85
C ARG A 94 5.65 5.66 12.23
N THR A 95 6.14 6.71 12.87
CA THR A 95 6.02 8.08 12.35
C THR A 95 7.34 8.54 11.76
N PHE A 96 7.26 9.19 10.61
CA PHE A 96 8.41 9.70 9.88
C PHE A 96 8.20 11.15 9.48
N ASP A 97 9.29 11.91 9.37
CA ASP A 97 9.25 13.26 8.81
C ASP A 97 9.03 13.18 7.30
N LEU A 98 8.23 14.12 6.79
CA LEU A 98 8.01 14.31 5.36
C LEU A 98 8.68 15.59 4.87
N GLY A 99 9.33 15.48 3.71
CA GLY A 99 9.89 16.59 2.97
C GLY A 99 9.09 16.92 1.71
N ASN A 100 9.46 18.04 1.11
CA ASN A 100 9.06 18.38 -0.25
C ASN A 100 9.89 17.52 -1.24
N GLY A 101 9.23 16.87 -2.20
CA GLY A 101 9.88 15.93 -3.13
C GLY A 101 9.70 14.47 -2.73
N ASN A 102 10.70 13.62 -2.96
CA ASN A 102 10.56 12.18 -2.74
C ASN A 102 10.84 11.80 -1.28
N ASN A 103 9.96 11.00 -0.68
CA ASN A 103 10.08 10.45 0.67
C ASN A 103 10.01 8.92 0.58
N TRP A 104 11.17 8.26 0.64
CA TRP A 104 11.28 6.82 0.46
C TRP A 104 11.11 6.05 1.76
N PHE A 105 10.25 5.05 1.72
CA PHE A 105 9.98 4.13 2.82
C PHE A 105 10.33 2.72 2.38
N ALA A 106 10.94 1.96 3.29
CA ALA A 106 11.22 0.55 3.08
C ALA A 106 11.01 -0.23 4.38
N ALA A 107 10.47 -1.44 4.25
CA ALA A 107 10.38 -2.39 5.35
C ALA A 107 10.68 -3.80 4.84
N ARG A 108 11.27 -4.60 5.73
CA ARG A 108 11.57 -6.00 5.52
C ARG A 108 11.27 -6.78 6.80
N THR A 109 10.62 -7.93 6.66
CA THR A 109 10.41 -8.88 7.74
C THR A 109 11.53 -9.92 7.76
N ASP A 110 11.77 -10.49 8.95
CA ASP A 110 12.72 -11.56 9.18
C ASP A 110 12.02 -12.73 9.90
N GLY A 111 12.69 -13.88 10.00
CA GLY A 111 12.19 -15.00 10.81
C GLY A 111 10.92 -15.69 10.28
N GLY A 112 10.55 -15.47 9.01
CA GLY A 112 9.35 -16.04 8.39
C GLY A 112 8.08 -15.22 8.61
N ASP A 113 8.19 -14.05 9.24
CA ASP A 113 7.08 -13.11 9.33
C ASP A 113 6.75 -12.49 7.96
N LEU A 114 5.48 -12.16 7.74
CA LEU A 114 5.01 -11.61 6.47
C LEU A 114 4.05 -10.44 6.68
N ILE A 115 4.15 -9.45 5.80
CA ILE A 115 3.27 -8.29 5.74
C ILE A 115 2.05 -8.65 4.88
N THR A 116 0.88 -8.31 5.38
CA THR A 116 -0.43 -8.50 4.74
C THR A 116 -0.97 -7.21 4.13
N ALA A 117 -0.63 -6.05 4.72
CA ALA A 117 -1.01 -4.75 4.22
C ALA A 117 -0.08 -3.66 4.77
N VAL A 118 -0.02 -2.54 4.06
CA VAL A 118 0.57 -1.29 4.54
C VAL A 118 -0.48 -0.20 4.43
N ALA A 119 -0.53 0.68 5.42
CA ALA A 119 -1.32 1.90 5.38
C ALA A 119 -0.45 3.10 5.74
N PHE A 120 -0.85 4.27 5.28
CA PHE A 120 -0.32 5.52 5.82
C PHE A 120 -1.46 6.52 6.08
N ASP A 121 -1.17 7.47 6.98
CA ASP A 121 -2.03 8.58 7.36
C ASP A 121 -1.11 9.78 7.65
N THR A 122 -1.31 10.88 6.92
CA THR A 122 -0.50 12.10 7.14
C THR A 122 -1.04 12.98 8.26
N SER A 123 -2.31 12.79 8.65
CA SER A 123 -3.03 13.60 9.63
C SER A 123 -2.96 15.11 9.34
N GLY A 124 -2.77 15.46 8.06
CA GLY A 124 -2.52 16.80 7.54
C GLY A 124 -3.24 17.01 6.21
N SER A 125 -2.76 17.93 5.38
CA SER A 125 -3.34 18.11 4.04
C SER A 125 -2.91 17.03 3.03
N GLY A 126 -1.95 16.15 3.36
CA GLY A 126 -1.59 14.99 2.53
C GLY A 126 -0.31 15.14 1.72
N VAL A 127 -0.15 14.24 0.76
CA VAL A 127 0.92 14.20 -0.26
C VAL A 127 0.30 14.29 -1.65
N ASP A 128 1.08 14.67 -2.68
CA ASP A 128 0.55 14.69 -4.06
C ASP A 128 0.13 13.28 -4.51
N ASP A 129 1.00 12.28 -4.30
CA ASP A 129 0.78 10.90 -4.73
C ASP A 129 1.62 9.88 -3.95
N ILE A 130 1.20 8.62 -3.96
CA ILE A 130 2.06 7.47 -3.66
C ILE A 130 2.55 6.87 -4.99
N ARG A 131 3.84 6.55 -5.07
CA ARG A 131 4.41 6.01 -6.30
C ARG A 131 5.50 4.99 -6.09
N GLN A 132 5.80 4.32 -7.20
CA GLN A 132 6.87 3.33 -7.32
C GLN A 132 6.79 2.20 -6.29
N VAL A 133 5.57 1.83 -5.90
CA VAL A 133 5.33 0.73 -4.96
C VAL A 133 5.95 -0.56 -5.50
N ARG A 134 6.74 -1.21 -4.64
CA ARG A 134 7.43 -2.46 -4.91
C ARG A 134 7.19 -3.40 -3.74
N LEU A 135 6.77 -4.61 -4.09
CA LEU A 135 6.55 -5.71 -3.14
C LEU A 135 7.50 -6.83 -3.51
N GLY A 136 8.20 -7.37 -2.50
CA GLY A 136 9.18 -8.45 -2.63
C GLY A 136 8.88 -9.58 -1.66
N ALA A 137 9.56 -10.71 -1.84
CA ALA A 137 9.32 -11.93 -1.06
C ALA A 137 7.82 -12.27 -0.96
N ILE A 138 7.13 -12.29 -2.10
CA ILE A 138 5.70 -12.58 -2.17
C ILE A 138 5.49 -14.07 -1.93
N GLU A 139 4.69 -14.40 -0.93
CA GLU A 139 4.29 -15.76 -0.59
C GLU A 139 2.78 -15.95 -0.77
N ALA A 140 2.40 -17.16 -1.18
CA ALA A 140 1.01 -17.52 -1.35
C ALA A 140 0.23 -17.39 -0.03
N ALA A 141 -1.06 -17.11 -0.15
CA ALA A 141 -1.96 -17.18 1.00
C ALA A 141 -1.88 -18.58 1.64
N ALA A 142 -1.83 -18.65 2.98
CA ALA A 142 -1.97 -19.93 3.66
C ALA A 142 -3.32 -20.56 3.25
N PRO A 143 -3.36 -21.88 2.99
CA PRO A 143 -4.62 -22.56 2.69
C PRO A 143 -5.63 -22.31 3.81
N PRO A 144 -6.93 -22.16 3.51
CA PRO A 144 -7.95 -22.17 4.54
C PRO A 144 -7.83 -23.47 5.35
N PRO A 145 -8.11 -23.44 6.67
CA PRO A 145 -8.05 -24.64 7.49
C PRO A 145 -8.97 -25.71 6.90
N ALA A 146 -8.50 -26.97 6.87
CA ALA A 146 -9.33 -28.09 6.43
C ALA A 146 -10.61 -28.12 7.28
N VAL A 147 -11.77 -28.04 6.63
CA VAL A 147 -13.05 -28.23 7.31
C VAL A 147 -13.12 -29.70 7.72
N PRO A 148 -13.27 -30.03 9.02
CA PRO A 148 -13.47 -31.41 9.44
C PRO A 148 -14.72 -31.98 8.74
N GLU A 149 -14.59 -33.14 8.11
CA GLU A 149 -15.77 -33.84 7.61
C GLU A 149 -16.75 -34.10 8.77
N PRO A 150 -18.07 -33.96 8.57
CA PRO A 150 -19.04 -34.28 9.61
C PRO A 150 -18.87 -35.74 10.04
N ALA A 151 -18.75 -35.97 11.35
CA ALA A 151 -18.80 -37.33 11.88
C ALA A 151 -20.18 -37.92 11.56
N SER A 152 -20.19 -38.99 10.75
CA SER A 152 -21.36 -39.82 10.45
C SER A 152 -21.74 -40.70 11.63
#